data_AF-A0A1X1RDU2-F1
#
_entry.id   AF-A0A1X1RDU2-F1
#
_cell.length_a   1.000
_cell.length_b   1.000
_cell.length_c   1.000
_cell.angle_alpha   90.00
_cell.angle_beta   90.00
_cell.angle_gamma   90.00
#
_symmetry.space_group_name_H-M   'P 1'
#
loop_
_entity.id
_entity.type
_entity.pdbx_description
1 polymer ?
#
loop_
_entity_poly.entity_id
_entity_poly.type
_entity_poly.pdbx_seq_one_letter_code
_entity_poly.pdbx_strand_id
1 'polypeptide(L)' 'MPPRVARTRARKAAQNRHHPGEDDTELRRELAEAKVADYIEQALAASPPLLDEQRSRLADLLKPAARP' A
#
# COMPACT_ATOMS: atom_id res chain seq x y z
N MET A 1 -14.93 -2.01 11.70
CA MET A 1 -14.64 -0.98 10.68
C MET A 1 -14.23 -1.71 9.40
N PRO A 2 -14.81 -1.40 8.22
CA PRO A 2 -14.40 -2.04 6.97
C PRO A 2 -12.92 -1.72 6.65
N PRO A 3 -12.19 -2.62 5.98
CA PRO A 3 -10.81 -2.39 5.55
C PRO A 3 -10.70 -1.09 4.76
N ARG A 4 -9.54 -0.40 4.84
CA ARG A 4 -9.35 0.91 4.20
C ARG A 4 -9.68 0.85 2.71
N VAL A 5 -9.28 -0.23 2.03
CA VAL A 5 -9.58 -0.47 0.60
C VAL A 5 -11.09 -0.52 0.32
N ALA A 6 -11.88 -1.20 1.16
CA ALA A 6 -13.32 -1.34 0.95
C ALA A 6 -14.02 0.02 1.03
N ARG A 7 -13.62 0.86 1.99
CA ARG A 7 -14.16 2.21 2.16
C ARG A 7 -13.80 3.12 0.98
N THR A 8 -12.53 3.17 0.58
CA THR A 8 -12.09 4.02 -0.54
C THR A 8 -12.68 3.56 -1.88
N ARG A 9 -12.84 2.24 -2.06
CA ARG A 9 -13.54 1.68 -3.24
C ARG A 9 -15.01 2.10 -3.28
N ALA A 10 -15.71 2.06 -2.14
CA ALA A 10 -17.10 2.51 -2.04
C ALA A 10 -17.23 4.02 -2.36
N ARG A 11 -16.32 4.85 -1.82
CA ARG A 11 -16.28 6.29 -2.11
C ARG A 11 -16.05 6.58 -3.60
N LYS A 12 -15.10 5.88 -4.23
CA LYS A 12 -14.87 6.00 -5.69
C LYS A 12 -16.11 5.56 -6.50
N ALA A 13 -16.75 4.47 -6.11
CA ALA A 13 -17.96 4.00 -6.79
C ALA A 13 -19.11 5.02 -6.66
N ALA A 14 -19.26 5.66 -5.50
CA ALA A 14 -20.22 6.74 -5.30
C ALA A 14 -19.89 7.97 -6.17
N GLN A 15 -18.62 8.39 -6.23
CA GLN A 15 -18.17 9.49 -7.11
C GLN A 15 -18.53 9.20 -8.57
N ASN A 16 -18.19 8.01 -9.06
CA ASN A 16 -18.49 7.62 -10.44
C ASN A 16 -20.00 7.63 -10.77
N ARG A 17 -20.87 7.39 -9.77
CA ARG A 17 -22.33 7.33 -9.96
C ARG A 17 -22.99 8.71 -9.91
N HIS A 18 -22.56 9.55 -8.97
CA HIS A 18 -23.21 10.83 -8.68
C HIS A 18 -22.52 12.02 -9.35
N HIS A 19 -21.24 11.86 -9.72
CA HIS A 19 -20.37 12.90 -10.25
C HIS A 19 -19.59 12.38 -11.48
N PRO A 20 -20.27 11.90 -12.53
CA PRO A 20 -19.60 11.36 -13.70
C PRO A 20 -18.78 12.45 -14.40
N GLY A 21 -17.51 12.16 -14.67
CA GLY A 21 -16.61 13.07 -15.39
C GLY A 21 -15.92 14.14 -14.54
N GLU A 22 -16.21 14.23 -13.25
CA GLU A 22 -15.39 15.01 -12.32
C GLU A 22 -14.01 14.36 -12.12
N ASP A 23 -13.01 15.18 -11.76
CA ASP A 23 -11.67 14.70 -11.48
C ASP A 23 -11.65 13.74 -10.27
N ASP A 24 -11.20 12.52 -10.51
CA ASP A 24 -11.07 11.46 -9.51
C ASP A 24 -9.61 11.12 -9.16
N THR A 25 -8.64 11.96 -9.56
CA THR A 25 -7.20 11.71 -9.39
C THR A 25 -6.83 11.42 -7.94
N GLU A 26 -7.29 12.25 -7.00
CA GLU A 26 -7.03 12.03 -5.56
C GLU A 26 -7.71 10.75 -5.04
N LEU A 27 -8.94 10.46 -5.45
CA LEU A 27 -9.62 9.22 -5.09
C LEU A 27 -8.90 7.96 -5.60
N ARG A 28 -8.32 8.05 -6.80
CA ARG A 28 -7.50 6.97 -7.36
C ARG A 28 -6.20 6.79 -6.59
N ARG A 29 -5.56 7.89 -6.20
CA ARG A 29 -4.35 7.89 -5.36
C ARG A 29 -4.64 7.27 -3.99
N GLU A 30 -5.69 7.72 -3.30
CA GLU A 30 -6.13 7.15 -2.01
C GLU A 30 -6.41 5.64 -2.13
N LEU A 31 -7.05 5.21 -3.23
CA LEU A 31 -7.35 3.79 -3.43
C LEU A 31 -6.08 2.97 -3.68
N ALA A 32 -5.11 3.52 -4.41
CA ALA A 32 -3.81 2.88 -4.62
C ALA A 32 -3.03 2.75 -3.31
N GLU A 33 -2.97 3.81 -2.51
CA GLU A 33 -2.34 3.81 -1.19
C GLU A 33 -2.96 2.75 -0.28
N ALA A 34 -4.30 2.72 -0.19
CA ALA A 34 -5.00 1.74 0.64
C ALA A 34 -4.69 0.30 0.22
N LYS A 35 -4.62 0.02 -1.09
CA LYS A 35 -4.28 -1.32 -1.61
C LYS A 35 -2.86 -1.74 -1.23
N VAL A 36 -1.90 -0.82 -1.34
CA VAL A 36 -0.51 -1.09 -0.98
C VAL A 36 -0.39 -1.35 0.53
N ALA A 37 -1.05 -0.54 1.36
CA ALA A 37 -1.06 -0.72 2.80
C ALA A 37 -1.65 -2.09 3.22
N ASP A 38 -2.85 -2.42 2.74
CA ASP A 38 -3.50 -3.71 3.04
C ASP A 38 -2.62 -4.89 2.58
N TYR A 39 -1.96 -4.77 1.44
CA TYR A 39 -1.06 -5.82 0.93
C TYR A 39 0.19 -5.97 1.79
N ILE A 40 0.81 -4.88 2.24
CA ILE A 40 1.96 -4.91 3.15
C ILE A 40 1.56 -5.57 4.47
N GLU A 41 0.42 -5.19 5.05
CA GLU A 41 -0.08 -5.79 6.29
C GLU A 41 -0.31 -7.30 6.13
N GLN A 42 -0.93 -7.73 5.03
CA GLN A 42 -1.14 -9.16 4.74
C GLN A 42 0.17 -9.91 4.55
N ALA A 43 1.12 -9.33 3.80
CA ALA A 43 2.42 -9.94 3.56
C ALA A 43 3.22 -10.11 4.86
N LEU A 44 3.20 -9.09 5.73
CA LEU A 44 3.86 -9.15 7.04
C LEU A 44 3.17 -10.15 7.98
N ALA A 45 1.84 -10.23 7.97
CA ALA A 45 1.10 -11.18 8.80
C ALA A 45 1.31 -12.64 8.36
N ALA A 46 1.48 -12.88 7.05
CA ALA A 46 1.67 -14.22 6.50
C ALA A 46 3.12 -14.72 6.60
N SER A 47 4.08 -13.82 6.81
CA SER A 47 5.49 -14.19 6.87
C SER A 47 5.92 -14.50 8.30
N PRO A 48 6.65 -15.61 8.55
CA PRO A 48 7.36 -15.76 9.82
C PRO A 48 8.33 -14.59 10.01
N PRO A 49 8.64 -14.20 11.26
CA PRO A 49 9.62 -13.15 11.52
C PRO A 49 10.95 -13.52 10.85
N LEU A 50 11.59 -12.54 10.22
CA LEU A 50 12.85 -12.72 9.54
C LEU A 50 13.91 -13.29 10.50
N LEU A 51 14.66 -14.28 10.04
CA LEU A 51 15.85 -14.75 10.72
C LEU A 51 16.90 -13.64 10.75
N ASP A 52 17.80 -13.67 11.74
CA ASP A 52 18.83 -12.64 11.90
C ASP A 52 19.77 -12.56 10.68
N GLU A 53 20.04 -13.70 10.04
CA GLU A 53 20.78 -13.78 8.78
C GLU A 53 20.06 -13.06 7.63
N GLN A 54 18.73 -13.21 7.53
CA GLN A 54 17.92 -12.56 6.51
C GLN A 54 17.85 -11.04 6.73
N ARG A 55 17.74 -10.62 8.01
CA ARG A 55 17.80 -9.20 8.39
C ARG A 55 19.16 -8.58 8.05
N SER A 56 20.26 -9.29 8.33
CA SER A 56 21.61 -8.83 8.02
C SER A 56 21.81 -8.66 6.52
N ARG A 57 21.35 -9.62 5.70
CA ARG A 57 21.41 -9.53 4.23
C ARG A 57 20.58 -8.36 3.67
N LEU A 58 19.39 -8.12 4.22
CA LEU A 58 18.57 -6.95 3.84
C LEU A 58 19.25 -5.64 4.22
N ALA A 59 19.85 -5.56 5.40
CA ALA A 59 20.59 -4.38 5.82
C ALA A 59 21.77 -4.09 4.87
N ASP A 60 22.50 -5.12 4.43
CA ASP A 60 23.57 -4.97 3.46
C ASP A 60 23.08 -4.52 2.08
N LEU A 61 21.95 -5.07 1.59
CA LEU A 61 21.35 -4.68 0.31
C LEU A 61 20.82 -3.25 0.30
N LEU A 62 20.33 -2.78 1.44
CA LEU A 62 19.75 -1.44 1.60
C LEU A 62 20.79 -0.39 2.01
N LYS A 63 22.07 -0.77 2.19
CA LYS A 63 23.14 0.20 2.42
C LYS A 63 23.22 1.12 1.20
N PRO A 64 23.17 2.45 1.40
CA PRO A 64 23.38 3.37 0.29
C PRO A 64 24.77 3.10 -0.31
N ALA A 65 24.83 2.94 -1.64
CA ALA A 65 26.10 2.91 -2.33
C ALA A 65 26.82 4.22 -2.01
N ALA A 66 27.94 4.16 -1.30
CA ALA A 66 28.75 5.33 -1.01
C ALA A 66 29.06 6.00 -2.35
N ARG A 67 28.52 7.20 -2.57
CA ARG A 67 28.85 8.01 -3.74
C ARG A 67 30.30 8.47 -3.55
N PRO A 68 31.23 8.17 -4.47
CA PRO A 68 32.61 8.64 -4.38
C PRO A 68 32.69 10.17 -4.45
#